data_AF-Q6EEU7-F1
#
_entry.id   AF-Q6EEU7-F1
#
_cell.length_a   1.000
_cell.length_b   1.000
_cell.length_c   1.000
_cell.angle_alpha   90.00
_cell.angle_beta   90.00
_cell.angle_gamma   90.00
#
_symmetry.space_group_name_H-M   'P 1'
#
loop_
_entity.id
_entity.type
_entity.pdbx_description
1 polymer ?
#
loop_
_entity_poly.entity_id
_entity_poly.type
_entity_poly.pdbx_seq_one_letter_code
_entity_poly.pdbx_strand_id
1 'polypeptide(L)'
;MSLFGTPQDSRANHTQITELTEKGNKLVAKINRRLQELNRGTKGPSGRARRTQINKLSADFKNQVRVFEETCERLVESERQSVEFIRRSSQSFKGGDGRQNRGGAEFTNYSEDQIYAQANVVIYDEDDLQRREDDIIQINHQLREVNAAFQEIDGLVQDQGEMVVEIVENTDTAKDNVEKALEQVKQAEQRRKCCACSKMKLICIAIFALLIFIAVMGIIFAAK
;
A
#
# COMPACT_ATOMS: atom_id res chain seq x y z
N MET A 1 9.15 10.33 22.45
CA MET A 1 8.96 10.13 23.90
C MET A 1 8.45 8.72 24.08
N SER A 2 9.13 7.91 24.90
CA SER A 2 8.69 6.55 25.20
C SER A 2 7.43 6.61 26.07
N LEU A 3 6.40 5.85 25.72
CA LEU A 3 5.22 5.64 26.57
C LEU A 3 5.59 4.81 27.81
N PHE A 4 6.54 3.89 27.66
CA PHE A 4 6.94 2.90 28.65
C PHE A 4 7.75 3.52 29.78
N GLY A 5 7.42 3.15 31.02
CA GLY A 5 8.01 3.73 32.23
C GLY A 5 7.46 5.12 32.62
N THR A 6 6.37 5.58 31.98
CA THR A 6 5.65 6.81 32.36
C THR A 6 4.33 6.48 33.07
N PRO A 7 3.64 7.45 33.72
CA PRO A 7 2.29 7.22 34.26
C PRO A 7 1.26 6.79 33.21
N GLN A 8 1.57 6.92 31.92
CA GLN A 8 0.74 6.46 30.82
C GLN A 8 1.03 5.00 30.42
N ASP A 9 2.00 4.34 31.04
CA ASP A 9 2.26 2.91 30.88
C ASP A 9 1.15 2.11 31.58
N SER A 10 0.05 1.87 30.86
CA SER A 10 -1.15 1.19 31.36
C SER A 10 -1.50 0.00 30.46
N ARG A 11 -2.10 -1.04 31.05
CA ARG A 11 -2.56 -2.23 30.31
C ARG A 11 -3.43 -1.90 29.09
N ALA A 12 -4.26 -0.87 29.21
CA ALA A 12 -5.13 -0.42 28.12
C ALA A 12 -4.29 0.06 26.92
N ASN A 13 -3.22 0.81 27.16
CA ASN A 13 -2.35 1.32 26.10
C ASN A 13 -1.53 0.21 25.44
N HIS A 14 -1.04 -0.77 26.21
CA HIS A 14 -0.40 -1.97 25.66
C HIS A 14 -1.31 -2.74 24.72
N THR A 15 -2.54 -3.01 25.16
CA THR A 15 -3.54 -3.69 24.33
C THR A 15 -3.80 -2.93 23.03
N GLN A 16 -3.92 -1.59 23.10
CA GLN A 16 -4.09 -0.75 21.91
C GLN A 16 -2.87 -0.80 20.98
N ILE A 17 -1.65 -0.80 21.52
CA ILE A 17 -0.43 -0.90 20.73
C ILE A 17 -0.35 -2.25 20.01
N THR A 18 -0.63 -3.34 20.70
CA THR A 18 -0.65 -4.69 20.10
C THR A 18 -1.72 -4.77 19.01
N GLU A 19 -2.92 -4.22 19.25
CA GLU A 19 -4.00 -4.17 18.26
C GLU A 19 -3.66 -3.30 17.04
N LEU A 20 -3.03 -2.15 17.25
CA LEU A 20 -2.57 -1.27 16.17
C LEU A 20 -1.48 -1.93 15.33
N THR A 21 -0.55 -2.63 15.98
CA THR A 21 0.50 -3.39 15.28
C THR A 21 -0.12 -4.50 14.43
N GLU A 22 -1.07 -5.26 14.98
CA GLU A 22 -1.80 -6.30 14.24
C GLU A 22 -2.57 -5.74 13.03
N LYS A 23 -3.29 -4.63 13.22
CA LYS A 23 -3.97 -3.92 12.12
C LYS A 23 -2.99 -3.45 11.06
N GLY A 24 -1.83 -2.94 11.47
CA GLY A 24 -0.73 -2.56 10.58
C GLY A 24 -0.29 -3.72 9.69
N ASN A 25 0.01 -4.88 10.26
CA ASN A 25 0.45 -6.05 9.48
C ASN A 25 -0.62 -6.54 8.51
N LYS A 26 -1.88 -6.59 8.96
CA LYS A 26 -3.02 -6.94 8.11
C LYS A 26 -3.14 -5.99 6.90
N LEU A 27 -2.88 -4.70 7.10
CA LEU A 27 -2.86 -3.72 6.01
C LEU A 27 -1.66 -3.93 5.09
N VAL A 28 -0.46 -4.15 5.62
CA VAL A 28 0.75 -4.44 4.83
C VAL A 28 0.51 -5.67 3.94
N ALA A 29 0.04 -6.78 4.50
CA ALA A 29 -0.27 -8.00 3.75
C ALA A 29 -1.34 -7.76 2.66
N LYS A 30 -2.40 -7.00 2.99
CA LYS A 30 -3.48 -6.68 2.05
C LYS A 30 -2.99 -5.80 0.89
N ILE A 31 -2.16 -4.79 1.17
CA ILE A 31 -1.61 -3.90 0.15
C ILE A 31 -0.63 -4.67 -0.73
N ASN A 32 0.26 -5.47 -0.15
CA ASN A 32 1.20 -6.31 -0.90
C ASN A 32 0.46 -7.24 -1.89
N ARG A 33 -0.57 -7.96 -1.43
CA ARG A 33 -1.39 -8.81 -2.31
C ARG A 33 -2.03 -8.01 -3.47
N ARG A 34 -2.61 -6.84 -3.17
CA ARG A 34 -3.21 -5.98 -4.21
C ARG A 34 -2.18 -5.46 -5.20
N LEU A 35 -0.99 -5.10 -4.72
CA LEU A 35 0.10 -4.62 -5.55
C LEU A 35 0.57 -5.70 -6.52
N GLN A 36 0.66 -6.95 -6.08
CA GLN A 36 0.95 -8.08 -6.96
C GLN A 36 -0.14 -8.35 -7.99
N GLU A 37 -1.41 -8.31 -7.57
CA GLU A 37 -2.55 -8.45 -8.49
C GLU A 37 -2.52 -7.36 -9.58
N LEU A 38 -2.23 -6.12 -9.19
CA LEU A 38 -2.02 -5.00 -10.11
C LEU A 38 -0.86 -5.27 -11.06
N ASN A 39 0.29 -5.73 -10.54
CA ASN A 39 1.47 -6.02 -11.36
C ASN A 39 1.21 -7.13 -12.39
N ARG A 40 0.52 -8.21 -12.00
CA ARG A 40 0.11 -9.29 -12.92
C ARG A 40 -0.76 -8.77 -14.06
N GLY A 41 -1.62 -7.79 -13.78
CA GLY A 41 -2.47 -7.12 -14.76
C GLY A 41 -1.76 -6.16 -15.71
N THR A 42 -0.44 -5.99 -15.63
CA THR A 42 0.34 -5.13 -16.55
C THR A 42 0.98 -5.87 -17.72
N LYS A 43 0.83 -7.19 -17.84
CA LYS A 43 1.51 -8.01 -18.86
C LYS A 43 0.94 -7.86 -20.30
N GLY A 44 0.09 -6.87 -20.56
CA GLY A 44 -0.53 -6.63 -21.87
C GLY A 44 -0.07 -5.32 -22.54
N PRO A 45 -0.47 -5.07 -23.82
CA PRO A 45 -0.05 -3.89 -24.60
C PRO A 45 -0.44 -2.54 -23.98
N SER A 46 -1.57 -2.47 -23.28
CA SER A 46 -2.02 -1.29 -22.52
C SER A 46 -1.37 -1.16 -21.13
N GLY A 47 -0.42 -2.04 -20.80
CA GLY A 47 0.17 -2.17 -19.47
C GLY A 47 1.29 -1.19 -19.16
N ARG A 48 1.88 -0.52 -20.17
CA ARG A 48 3.06 0.35 -20.01
C ARG A 48 2.79 1.55 -19.09
N ALA A 49 1.73 2.33 -19.37
CA ALA A 49 1.33 3.46 -18.52
C ALA A 49 0.92 3.02 -17.10
N ARG A 50 0.29 1.83 -16.99
CA ARG A 50 -0.10 1.24 -15.70
C ARG A 50 1.12 0.79 -14.89
N ARG A 51 2.19 0.35 -15.55
CA ARG A 51 3.42 -0.11 -14.92
C ARG A 51 4.16 1.03 -14.23
N THR A 52 4.28 2.22 -14.85
CA THR A 52 4.85 3.40 -14.19
C THR A 52 4.12 3.78 -12.90
N GLN A 53 2.78 3.71 -12.90
CA GLN A 53 1.97 3.98 -11.71
C GLN A 53 2.17 2.94 -10.61
N ILE A 54 2.21 1.65 -10.98
CA ILE A 54 2.46 0.55 -10.04
C ILE A 54 3.87 0.63 -9.47
N ASN A 55 4.84 1.04 -10.27
CA ASN A 55 6.21 1.23 -9.85
C ASN A 55 6.32 2.31 -8.77
N LYS A 56 5.75 3.48 -9.04
CA LYS A 56 5.68 4.56 -8.05
C LYS A 56 4.98 4.10 -6.77
N LEU A 57 3.83 3.43 -6.90
CA LEU A 57 3.08 2.91 -5.75
C LEU A 57 3.90 1.89 -4.95
N SER A 58 4.68 1.03 -5.61
CA SER A 58 5.53 0.04 -4.97
C SER A 58 6.67 0.70 -4.18
N ALA A 59 7.31 1.72 -4.75
CA ALA A 59 8.36 2.48 -4.08
C ALA A 59 7.82 3.27 -2.87
N ASP A 60 6.69 3.97 -3.04
CA ASP A 60 6.05 4.70 -1.96
C ASP A 60 5.61 3.75 -0.83
N PHE A 61 5.02 2.61 -1.18
CA PHE A 61 4.60 1.60 -0.20
C PHE A 61 5.80 1.00 0.53
N LYS A 62 6.89 0.65 -0.17
CA LYS A 62 8.14 0.17 0.44
C LYS A 62 8.65 1.14 1.50
N ASN A 63 8.69 2.44 1.19
CA ASN A 63 9.11 3.47 2.13
C ASN A 63 8.22 3.49 3.38
N GLN A 64 6.90 3.36 3.22
CA GLN A 64 5.99 3.35 4.38
C GLN A 64 6.09 2.08 5.22
N VAL A 65 6.29 0.92 4.59
CA VAL A 65 6.51 -0.34 5.32
C VAL A 65 7.78 -0.26 6.16
N ARG A 66 8.87 0.32 5.61
CA ARG A 66 10.11 0.56 6.36
C ARG A 66 9.90 1.46 7.59
N VAL A 67 9.17 2.57 7.43
CA VAL A 67 8.87 3.46 8.56
C VAL A 67 8.03 2.76 9.64
N PHE A 68 7.10 1.91 9.22
CA PHE A 68 6.32 1.07 10.12
C PHE A 68 7.21 0.06 10.87
N GLU A 69 8.07 -0.67 10.16
CA GLU A 69 9.05 -1.60 10.72
C GLU A 69 9.96 -0.93 11.76
N GLU A 70 10.61 0.19 11.41
CA GLU A 70 11.47 0.97 12.31
C GLU A 70 10.70 1.50 13.54
N THR A 71 9.38 1.71 13.43
CA THR A 71 8.54 2.11 14.56
C THR A 71 8.22 0.94 15.48
N CYS A 72 7.92 -0.23 14.91
CA CYS A 72 7.72 -1.47 15.67
C CYS A 72 9.00 -1.94 16.36
N GLU A 73 10.17 -1.80 15.74
CA GLU A 73 11.46 -2.12 16.36
C GLU A 73 11.74 -1.23 17.58
N ARG A 74 11.55 0.09 17.44
CA ARG A 74 11.71 1.04 18.56
C ARG A 74 10.73 0.76 19.69
N LEU A 75 9.52 0.34 19.36
CA LEU A 75 8.51 -0.10 20.32
C LEU A 75 8.99 -1.33 21.10
N VAL A 76 9.43 -2.39 20.40
CA VAL A 76 9.94 -3.62 21.03
C VAL A 76 11.15 -3.34 21.91
N GLU A 77 12.08 -2.52 21.44
CA GLU A 77 13.28 -2.16 22.22
C GLU A 77 12.92 -1.41 23.49
N SER A 78 11.97 -0.47 23.40
CA SER A 78 11.50 0.27 24.57
C SER A 78 10.77 -0.63 25.57
N GLU A 79 9.97 -1.59 25.09
CA GLU A 79 9.29 -2.55 25.96
C GLU A 79 10.29 -3.49 26.65
N ARG A 80 11.31 -3.96 25.93
CA ARG A 80 12.38 -4.77 26.51
C ARG A 80 13.12 -4.02 27.61
N GLN A 81 13.45 -2.75 27.39
CA GLN A 81 14.11 -1.92 28.41
C GLN A 81 13.23 -1.73 29.65
N SER A 82 11.91 -1.58 29.48
CA SER A 82 10.95 -1.50 30.58
C SER A 82 10.88 -2.82 31.37
N VAL A 83 10.73 -3.95 30.68
CA VAL A 83 10.70 -5.29 31.28
C VAL A 83 12.00 -5.60 32.03
N GLU A 84 13.16 -5.28 31.45
CA GLU A 84 14.45 -5.46 32.12
C GLU A 84 14.59 -4.58 33.37
N PHE A 85 14.14 -3.34 33.31
CA PHE A 85 14.14 -2.43 34.46
C PHE A 85 13.26 -2.96 35.60
N ILE A 86 12.06 -3.45 35.28
CA ILE A 86 11.14 -4.09 36.26
C ILE A 86 11.79 -5.35 36.85
N ARG A 87 12.40 -6.19 36.02
CA ARG A 87 13.07 -7.41 36.48
C ARG A 87 14.28 -7.13 37.39
N ARG A 88 15.09 -6.10 37.09
CA ARG A 88 16.24 -5.71 37.93
C ARG A 88 15.80 -5.11 39.26
N SER A 89 14.74 -4.31 39.26
CA SER A 89 14.18 -3.71 40.48
C SER A 89 13.53 -4.77 41.38
N SER A 90 12.81 -5.75 40.82
CA SER A 90 12.23 -6.87 41.58
C SER A 90 13.27 -7.85 42.14
N GLN A 91 14.34 -8.15 41.39
CA GLN A 91 15.45 -9.00 41.85
C GLN A 91 16.29 -8.34 42.95
N SER A 92 16.48 -7.02 42.90
CA SER A 92 17.16 -6.26 43.96
C SER A 92 16.40 -6.31 45.30
N PHE A 93 15.09 -6.58 45.26
CA PHE A 93 14.23 -6.71 46.45
C PHE A 93 14.20 -8.16 47.01
N LYS A 94 14.28 -9.18 46.15
CA LYS A 94 14.35 -10.61 46.57
C LYS A 94 15.76 -11.07 47.00
N GLY A 95 16.81 -10.30 46.71
CA GLY A 95 18.20 -10.64 47.07
C GLY A 95 18.59 -10.48 48.54
N GLY A 96 17.66 -10.10 49.42
CA GLY A 96 17.92 -9.87 50.85
C GLY A 96 17.86 -11.10 51.75
N ASP A 97 17.42 -12.26 51.26
CA ASP A 97 17.21 -13.45 52.11
C ASP A 97 17.96 -14.68 51.58
N GLY A 98 19.23 -14.79 51.93
CA GLY A 98 20.02 -15.95 51.53
C GLY A 98 21.53 -15.83 51.72
N ARG A 99 22.00 -15.50 52.93
CA ARG A 99 23.25 -15.97 53.59
C ARG A 99 23.80 -14.92 54.58
N GLN A 100 23.38 -14.98 55.84
CA GLN A 100 24.33 -15.03 56.97
C GLN A 100 23.63 -15.35 58.29
N ASN A 101 23.58 -16.64 58.64
CA ASN A 101 23.61 -17.02 60.05
C ASN A 101 25.08 -17.15 60.46
N ARG A 102 25.64 -16.10 61.06
CA ARG A 102 26.58 -16.18 62.19
C ARG A 102 26.98 -14.79 62.69
N GLY A 103 26.39 -14.42 63.83
CA GLY A 103 27.06 -13.62 64.86
C GLY A 103 26.76 -12.12 64.86
N GLY A 104 26.08 -11.68 65.92
CA GLY A 104 26.31 -10.37 66.52
C GLY A 104 25.39 -9.24 66.06
N ALA A 105 24.47 -8.86 66.95
CA ALA A 105 23.90 -7.53 67.18
C ALA A 105 24.23 -6.40 66.19
N GLU A 106 23.18 -5.80 65.60
CA GLU A 106 22.82 -4.38 65.82
C GLU A 106 21.51 -4.06 65.10
N PHE A 107 20.47 -3.80 65.89
CA PHE A 107 19.20 -3.22 65.46
C PHE A 107 19.35 -1.70 65.55
N THR A 108 19.87 -1.04 64.51
CA THR A 108 19.89 0.43 64.46
C THR A 108 20.12 0.92 63.02
N ASN A 109 19.23 1.83 62.58
CA ASN A 109 19.29 2.63 61.36
C ASN A 109 18.84 1.98 60.04
N TYR A 110 17.54 1.68 59.94
CA TYR A 110 16.87 1.90 58.64
C TYR A 110 16.73 3.42 58.45
N SER A 111 17.52 4.00 57.53
CA SER A 111 17.37 5.39 57.12
C SER A 111 15.97 5.59 56.51
N GLU A 112 15.31 6.69 56.88
CA GLU A 112 14.01 7.13 56.32
C GLU A 112 14.03 7.12 54.78
N ASP A 113 15.18 7.41 54.16
CA ASP A 113 15.42 7.33 52.72
C ASP A 113 15.23 5.92 52.11
N GLN A 114 15.51 4.84 52.85
CA GLN A 114 15.21 3.48 52.39
C GLN A 114 13.72 3.17 52.45
N ILE A 115 12.98 3.77 53.40
CA ILE A 115 11.53 3.61 53.51
C ILE A 115 10.82 4.44 52.42
N TYR A 116 11.36 5.60 52.05
CA TYR A 116 10.86 6.36 50.89
C TYR A 116 11.21 5.69 49.55
N ALA A 117 12.36 5.04 49.43
CA ALA A 117 12.64 4.14 48.31
C ALA A 117 11.68 2.92 48.30
N GLN A 118 11.20 2.50 49.47
CA GLN A 118 10.24 1.41 49.65
C GLN A 118 8.79 1.78 49.33
N ALA A 119 8.42 3.07 49.39
CA ALA A 119 7.06 3.54 49.06
C ALA A 119 6.78 3.64 47.55
N ASN A 120 7.83 3.66 46.71
CA ASN A 120 7.70 3.70 45.24
C ASN A 120 8.00 2.36 44.56
N VAL A 121 8.14 1.28 45.34
CA VAL A 121 8.15 -0.08 44.81
C VAL A 121 6.74 -0.36 44.29
N VAL A 122 6.53 -0.06 43.01
CA VAL A 122 5.39 -0.59 42.28
C VAL A 122 5.51 -2.10 42.39
N ILE A 123 4.68 -2.71 43.22
CA ILE A 123 4.50 -4.15 43.28
C ILE A 123 3.88 -4.51 41.93
N TYR A 124 4.73 -4.69 40.93
CA TYR A 124 4.30 -5.20 39.64
C TYR A 124 3.97 -6.68 39.86
N ASP A 125 2.73 -7.02 39.55
CA ASP A 125 2.24 -8.40 39.52
C ASP A 125 3.08 -9.19 38.50
N GLU A 126 3.58 -10.37 38.85
CA GLU A 126 4.35 -11.23 37.91
C GLU A 126 3.50 -11.51 36.65
N ASP A 127 2.18 -11.55 36.80
CA ASP A 127 1.22 -11.63 35.71
C ASP A 127 1.28 -10.43 34.73
N ASP A 128 1.65 -9.23 35.18
CA ASP A 128 1.86 -8.07 34.30
C ASP A 128 3.14 -8.21 33.49
N LEU A 129 4.22 -8.65 34.15
CA LEU A 129 5.52 -8.84 33.52
C LEU A 129 5.45 -9.91 32.43
N GLN A 130 4.83 -11.05 32.74
CA GLN A 130 4.67 -12.14 31.78
C GLN A 130 3.85 -11.72 30.55
N ARG A 131 2.79 -10.92 30.74
CA ARG A 131 1.99 -10.40 29.61
C ARG A 131 2.79 -9.46 28.70
N ARG A 132 3.63 -8.61 29.28
CA ARG A 132 4.51 -7.72 28.49
C ARG A 132 5.53 -8.52 27.69
N GLU A 133 6.06 -9.61 28.25
CA GLU A 133 6.92 -10.54 27.52
C GLU A 133 6.17 -11.20 26.35
N ASP A 134 4.92 -11.61 26.56
CA ASP A 134 4.06 -12.15 25.51
C ASP A 134 3.78 -11.11 24.39
N ASP A 135 3.51 -9.85 24.76
CA ASP A 135 3.32 -8.74 23.82
C ASP A 135 4.59 -8.52 22.97
N ILE A 136 5.78 -8.55 23.58
CA ILE A 136 7.06 -8.48 22.86
C ILE A 136 7.15 -9.61 21.83
N ILE A 137 6.83 -10.85 22.22
CA ILE A 137 6.90 -12.02 21.33
C ILE A 137 5.92 -11.85 20.17
N GLN A 138 4.69 -11.42 20.44
CA GLN A 138 3.67 -11.19 19.43
C GLN A 138 4.08 -10.12 18.43
N ILE A 139 4.59 -8.97 18.91
CA ILE A 139 5.05 -7.88 18.04
C ILE A 139 6.27 -8.33 17.19
N ASN A 140 7.19 -9.14 17.75
CA ASN A 140 8.30 -9.70 16.98
C ASN A 140 7.84 -10.67 15.89
N HIS A 141 6.84 -11.52 16.17
CA HIS A 141 6.26 -12.40 15.16
C HIS A 141 5.67 -11.58 14.00
N GLN A 142 4.90 -10.56 14.35
CA GLN A 142 4.30 -9.61 13.45
C GLN A 142 5.34 -8.87 12.58
N LEU A 143 6.46 -8.45 13.16
CA LEU A 143 7.57 -7.83 12.44
C LEU A 143 8.20 -8.76 11.40
N ARG A 144 8.30 -10.06 11.70
CA ARG A 144 8.81 -11.06 10.73
C ARG A 144 7.89 -11.19 9.53
N GLU A 145 6.57 -11.14 9.72
CA GLU A 145 5.60 -11.14 8.61
C GLU A 145 5.75 -9.91 7.73
N VAL A 146 5.96 -8.73 8.35
CA VAL A 146 6.22 -7.48 7.62
C VAL A 146 7.49 -7.57 6.80
N ASN A 147 8.57 -8.09 7.39
CA ASN A 147 9.85 -8.25 6.68
C ASN A 147 9.70 -9.21 5.49
N ALA A 148 8.94 -10.30 5.63
CA ALA A 148 8.63 -11.19 4.51
C ALA A 148 7.86 -10.45 3.39
N ALA A 149 6.86 -9.63 3.75
CA ALA A 149 6.16 -8.79 2.78
C ALA A 149 7.08 -7.72 2.16
N PHE A 150 8.02 -7.16 2.93
CA PHE A 150 9.00 -6.18 2.48
C PHE A 150 9.93 -6.76 1.41
N GLN A 151 10.47 -7.96 1.63
CA GLN A 151 11.32 -8.65 0.65
C GLN A 151 10.58 -8.93 -0.66
N GLU A 152 9.27 -9.22 -0.58
CA GLU A 152 8.46 -9.45 -1.76
C GLU A 152 8.23 -8.16 -2.58
N ILE A 153 8.13 -7.00 -1.91
CA ILE A 153 8.08 -5.68 -2.55
C ILE A 153 9.43 -5.34 -3.18
N ASP A 154 10.55 -5.74 -2.57
CA ASP A 154 11.89 -5.49 -3.12
C ASP A 154 12.08 -6.13 -4.49
N GLY A 155 11.55 -7.33 -4.69
CA GLY A 155 11.49 -7.95 -6.02
C GLY A 155 10.68 -7.12 -7.02
N LEU A 156 9.56 -6.51 -6.60
CA LEU A 156 8.78 -5.62 -7.45
C LEU A 156 9.53 -4.33 -7.81
N VAL A 157 10.41 -3.83 -6.93
CA VAL A 157 11.14 -2.57 -7.09
C VAL A 157 12.46 -2.72 -7.84
N GLN A 158 13.19 -3.83 -7.68
CA GLN A 158 14.44 -4.07 -8.40
C GLN A 158 14.26 -4.23 -9.92
N ASP A 159 13.13 -4.78 -10.36
CA ASP A 159 12.77 -4.89 -11.78
C ASP A 159 12.53 -3.52 -12.47
N GLN A 160 12.61 -2.39 -11.74
CA GLN A 160 12.22 -1.05 -12.21
C GLN A 160 13.39 -0.16 -12.69
N GLY A 161 14.63 -0.66 -12.70
CA GLY A 161 15.83 0.13 -13.03
C GLY A 161 15.89 0.72 -14.44
N GLU A 162 15.07 0.23 -15.39
CA GLU A 162 15.18 0.60 -16.82
C GLU A 162 14.05 1.53 -17.31
N MET A 163 12.95 1.72 -16.56
CA MET A 163 11.72 2.37 -17.08
C MET A 163 11.53 3.85 -16.68
N VAL A 164 12.39 4.43 -15.85
CA VAL A 164 12.28 5.85 -15.45
C VAL A 164 12.59 6.80 -16.62
N VAL A 165 13.32 6.33 -17.65
CA VAL A 165 13.72 7.13 -18.82
C VAL A 165 12.57 7.33 -19.83
N GLU A 166 11.48 6.56 -19.74
CA GLU A 166 10.43 6.49 -20.77
C GLU A 166 9.27 7.49 -20.58
N ILE A 167 9.39 8.48 -19.69
CA ILE A 167 8.36 9.54 -19.49
C ILE A 167 8.13 10.35 -20.78
N VAL A 168 9.05 10.29 -21.75
CA VAL A 168 8.95 10.97 -23.05
C VAL A 168 7.90 10.31 -23.97
N GLU A 169 7.62 9.01 -23.85
CA GLU A 169 6.80 8.24 -24.82
C GLU A 169 5.28 8.43 -24.66
N ASN A 170 4.82 8.96 -23.53
CA ASN A 170 3.40 9.26 -23.34
C ASN A 170 2.92 10.38 -24.31
N THR A 171 3.85 11.22 -24.80
CA THR A 171 3.60 12.20 -25.87
C THR A 171 3.48 11.53 -27.24
N ASP A 172 4.28 10.51 -27.51
CA ASP A 172 4.26 9.78 -28.78
C ASP A 172 2.99 8.96 -28.95
N THR A 173 2.50 8.33 -27.87
CA THR A 173 1.23 7.58 -27.91
C THR A 173 0.04 8.53 -28.10
N ALA A 174 0.06 9.71 -27.48
CA ALA A 174 -0.95 10.74 -27.69
C ALA A 174 -0.90 11.28 -29.14
N LYS A 175 0.28 11.49 -29.69
CA LYS A 175 0.50 11.89 -31.09
C LYS A 175 -0.04 10.86 -32.07
N ASP A 176 0.28 9.58 -31.88
CA ASP A 176 -0.14 8.50 -32.77
C ASP A 176 -1.68 8.30 -32.77
N ASN A 177 -2.31 8.45 -31.60
CA ASN A 177 -3.78 8.44 -31.49
C ASN A 177 -4.44 9.64 -32.18
N VAL A 178 -3.86 10.85 -32.07
CA VAL A 178 -4.37 12.05 -32.74
C VAL A 178 -4.18 11.95 -34.25
N GLU A 179 -3.06 11.39 -34.72
CA GLU A 179 -2.77 11.18 -36.14
C GLU A 179 -3.76 10.20 -36.77
N LYS A 180 -4.04 9.07 -36.11
CA LYS A 180 -5.07 8.11 -36.55
C LYS A 180 -6.47 8.70 -36.54
N ALA A 181 -6.82 9.50 -35.53
CA ALA A 181 -8.11 10.20 -35.48
C ALA A 181 -8.26 11.20 -36.64
N LEU A 182 -7.20 11.95 -36.96
CA LEU A 182 -7.19 12.87 -38.10
C LEU A 182 -7.36 12.12 -39.43
N GLU A 183 -6.72 10.98 -39.58
CA GLU A 183 -6.80 10.16 -40.79
C GLU A 183 -8.21 9.58 -41.01
N GLN A 184 -8.86 9.11 -39.94
CA GLN A 184 -10.26 8.66 -39.98
C GLN A 184 -11.22 9.80 -40.36
N VAL A 185 -11.00 11.01 -39.83
CA VAL A 185 -11.81 12.19 -40.19
C VAL A 185 -11.62 12.55 -41.67
N LYS A 186 -10.39 12.53 -42.19
CA LYS A 186 -10.11 12.77 -43.63
C LYS A 186 -10.77 11.73 -44.53
N GLN A 187 -10.67 10.44 -44.17
CA GLN A 187 -11.31 9.38 -44.94
C GLN A 187 -12.84 9.48 -44.91
N ALA A 188 -13.43 9.87 -43.77
CA ALA A 188 -14.87 10.11 -43.66
C ALA A 188 -15.32 11.27 -44.56
N GLU A 189 -14.56 12.36 -44.62
CA GLU A 189 -14.83 13.49 -45.51
C GLU A 189 -14.75 13.10 -47.00
N GLN A 190 -13.70 12.35 -47.38
CA GLN A 190 -13.53 11.87 -48.76
C GLN A 190 -14.65 10.92 -49.19
N ARG A 191 -15.04 9.96 -48.34
CA ARG A 191 -16.17 9.06 -48.61
C ARG A 191 -17.48 9.82 -48.75
N ARG A 192 -17.71 10.86 -47.93
CA ARG A 192 -18.91 11.72 -48.04
C ARG A 192 -18.96 12.45 -49.37
N LYS A 193 -17.83 13.00 -49.85
CA LYS A 193 -17.74 13.67 -51.17
C LYS A 193 -17.98 12.72 -52.33
N CYS A 194 -17.35 11.53 -52.34
CA CYS A 194 -17.56 10.54 -53.40
C CYS A 194 -19.00 10.03 -53.46
N CYS A 195 -19.61 9.72 -52.31
CA CYS A 195 -21.00 9.25 -52.25
C CYS A 195 -22.00 10.32 -52.71
N ALA A 196 -21.78 11.59 -52.40
CA ALA A 196 -22.64 12.69 -52.86
C ALA A 196 -22.64 12.81 -54.40
N CYS A 197 -21.47 12.76 -55.04
CA CYS A 197 -21.36 12.82 -56.49
C CYS A 197 -22.00 11.61 -57.19
N SER A 198 -21.89 10.41 -56.61
CA SER A 198 -22.47 9.20 -57.20
C SER A 198 -24.00 9.17 -57.13
N LYS A 199 -24.59 9.63 -56.02
CA LYS A 199 -26.06 9.67 -55.88
C LYS A 199 -26.70 10.66 -56.84
N MET A 200 -26.05 11.81 -57.06
CA MET A 200 -26.55 12.82 -57.99
C MET A 200 -26.56 12.32 -59.44
N LYS A 201 -25.51 11.60 -59.87
CA LYS A 201 -25.47 10.98 -61.21
C LYS A 201 -26.55 9.93 -61.42
N LEU A 202 -26.79 9.07 -60.44
CA LEU A 202 -27.85 8.04 -60.52
C LEU A 202 -29.25 8.66 -60.61
N ILE A 203 -29.51 9.73 -59.84
CA ILE A 203 -30.78 10.47 -59.90
C ILE A 203 -30.99 11.09 -61.29
N CYS A 204 -29.96 11.72 -61.86
CA CYS A 204 -30.06 12.30 -63.21
C CYS A 204 -30.34 11.24 -64.29
N ILE A 205 -29.68 10.08 -64.24
CA ILE A 205 -29.92 8.98 -65.18
C ILE A 205 -31.35 8.45 -65.06
N ALA A 206 -31.86 8.28 -63.84
CA ALA A 206 -33.22 7.81 -63.59
C ALA A 206 -34.28 8.78 -64.15
N ILE A 207 -34.09 10.09 -63.96
CA ILE A 207 -34.99 11.12 -64.52
C ILE A 207 -34.97 11.08 -66.05
N PHE A 208 -33.79 10.96 -66.67
CA PHE A 208 -33.66 10.92 -68.13
C PHE A 208 -34.35 9.69 -68.73
N ALA A 209 -34.18 8.51 -68.12
CA ALA A 209 -34.86 7.29 -68.55
C ALA A 209 -36.38 7.40 -68.46
N LEU A 210 -36.90 8.05 -67.41
CA LEU A 210 -38.34 8.28 -67.24
C LEU A 210 -38.90 9.21 -68.32
N LEU A 211 -38.18 10.27 -68.69
CA LEU A 211 -38.59 11.18 -69.77
C LEU A 211 -38.66 10.46 -71.13
N ILE A 212 -37.68 9.62 -71.45
CA ILE A 212 -37.68 8.82 -72.68
C ILE A 212 -38.88 7.87 -72.69
N PHE A 213 -39.16 7.20 -71.57
CA PHE A 213 -40.29 6.28 -71.46
C PHE A 213 -41.62 6.99 -71.73
N ILE A 214 -41.83 8.19 -71.15
CA ILE A 214 -43.03 9.00 -71.40
C ILE A 214 -43.13 9.40 -72.87
N ALA A 215 -42.03 9.84 -73.48
CA ALA A 215 -42.02 10.23 -74.90
C ALA A 215 -42.39 9.06 -75.83
N VAL A 216 -41.82 7.87 -75.58
CA VAL A 216 -42.14 6.65 -76.35
C VAL A 216 -43.59 6.26 -76.18
N MET A 217 -44.12 6.27 -74.94
CA MET A 217 -45.53 5.96 -74.69
C MET A 217 -46.47 6.98 -75.36
N GLY A 218 -46.12 8.27 -75.38
CA GLY A 218 -46.87 9.31 -76.08
C GLY A 218 -46.90 9.11 -77.60
N ILE A 219 -45.76 8.75 -78.21
CA ILE A 219 -45.67 8.46 -79.65
C ILE A 219 -46.50 7.22 -80.00
N ILE A 220 -46.42 6.15 -79.20
CA ILE A 220 -47.21 4.92 -79.42
C ILE A 220 -48.70 5.20 -79.32
N PHE A 221 -49.13 6.03 -78.36
CA PHE A 221 -50.53 6.40 -78.20
C PHE A 221 -51.03 7.32 -79.33
N ALA A 222 -50.20 8.23 -79.84
CA ALA A 222 -50.55 9.10 -80.97
C ALA A 222 -50.53 8.39 -82.32
N ALA A 223 -49.78 7.30 -82.46
CA ALA A 223 -49.69 6.48 -83.67
C ALA A 223 -50.78 5.40 -83.76
N LYS A 224 -51.66 5.28 -82.76
CA LYS A 224 -52.73 4.29 -82.66
C LYS A 224 -54.09 4.97 -82.80
#